data_AF-A0A2T1EBH4-F1
#
_entry.id   AF-A0A2T1EBH4-F1
#
_cell.length_a   1.000
_cell.length_b   1.000
_cell.length_c   1.000
_cell.angle_alpha   90.00
_cell.angle_beta   90.00
_cell.angle_gamma   90.00
#
_symmetry.space_group_name_H-M   'P 1'
#
loop_
_entity.id
_entity.type
_entity.pdbx_description
1 polymer ?
#
loop_
_entity_poly.entity_id
_entity_poly.type
_entity_poly.pdbx_seq_one_letter_code
_entity_poly.pdbx_strand_id
1 'polypeptide(L)'
;MSFLKEIAATAKTEDLDPKEQLQVEISEISEAGYCAGWTRDVEFYLWKIVIDGSETEFGVKTISEQDIANLRTLAKQSGGWWHWFKKENNAVFVTLDEWQEIYQQFSEKESN
;
A
#
# COMPACT_ATOMS: atom_id res chain seq x y z
N MET A 1 5.54 -13.17 -20.87
CA MET A 1 4.11 -12.86 -20.71
C MET A 1 4.01 -11.37 -20.40
N SER A 2 4.20 -10.55 -21.41
CA SER A 2 4.44 -9.10 -21.29
C SER A 2 3.50 -8.38 -22.24
N PHE A 3 2.21 -8.31 -21.89
CA PHE A 3 1.23 -7.53 -22.66
C PHE A 3 0.08 -6.96 -21.80
N LEU A 4 0.21 -6.98 -20.46
CA LEU A 4 -0.76 -6.34 -19.54
C LEU A 4 -0.16 -5.16 -18.75
N LYS A 5 1.16 -4.94 -18.79
CA LYS A 5 1.82 -3.82 -18.08
C LYS A 5 1.85 -2.50 -18.85
N GLU A 6 1.60 -2.51 -20.16
CA GLU A 6 1.82 -1.33 -21.01
C GLU A 6 0.57 -0.49 -21.32
N ILE A 7 -0.64 -0.96 -20.99
CA ILE A 7 -1.88 -0.18 -21.20
C ILE A 7 -2.42 0.50 -19.93
N ALA A 8 -1.95 0.13 -18.73
CA ALA A 8 -2.41 0.75 -17.49
C ALA A 8 -1.52 1.92 -17.01
N ALA A 9 -0.24 1.95 -17.40
CA ALA A 9 0.72 2.91 -16.85
C ALA A 9 0.80 4.26 -17.59
N THR A 10 0.19 4.41 -18.78
CA THR A 10 0.41 5.60 -19.65
C THR A 10 -0.85 6.39 -20.01
N ALA A 11 -2.03 6.00 -19.54
CA ALA A 11 -3.26 6.76 -19.78
C ALA A 11 -4.10 6.89 -18.51
N LYS A 12 -4.00 8.06 -17.87
CA LYS A 12 -4.89 8.60 -16.82
C LYS A 12 -4.75 8.02 -15.40
N THR A 13 -3.64 8.30 -14.73
CA THR A 13 -3.67 8.47 -13.26
C THR A 13 -4.27 9.82 -12.84
N GLU A 14 -4.51 10.74 -13.78
CA GLU A 14 -5.03 12.09 -13.53
C GLU A 14 -6.56 12.16 -13.24
N ASP A 15 -7.32 11.08 -13.46
CA ASP A 15 -8.79 11.02 -13.27
C ASP A 15 -9.25 9.92 -12.28
N LEU A 16 -8.35 9.09 -11.76
CA LEU A 16 -8.72 7.99 -10.86
C LEU A 16 -8.95 8.53 -9.44
N ASP A 17 -9.97 8.01 -8.76
CA ASP A 17 -10.19 8.31 -7.34
C ASP A 17 -8.88 8.06 -6.55
N PRO A 18 -8.55 8.90 -5.55
CA PRO A 18 -7.32 8.76 -4.77
C PRO A 18 -7.19 7.38 -4.10
N LYS A 19 -8.31 6.70 -3.86
CA LYS A 19 -8.34 5.31 -3.37
C LYS A 19 -7.79 4.32 -4.41
N GLU A 20 -8.11 4.46 -5.68
CA GLU A 20 -7.66 3.52 -6.72
C GLU A 20 -6.18 3.75 -7.03
N GLN A 21 -5.74 5.01 -7.04
CA GLN A 21 -4.31 5.35 -7.13
C GLN A 21 -3.52 4.70 -5.99
N LEU A 22 -4.01 4.80 -4.75
CA LEU A 22 -3.38 4.15 -3.61
C LEU A 22 -3.26 2.63 -3.78
N GLN A 23 -4.28 1.98 -4.34
CA GLN A 23 -4.29 0.54 -4.56
C GLN A 23 -3.22 0.11 -5.57
N VAL A 24 -3.09 0.86 -6.66
CA VAL A 24 -2.11 0.62 -7.71
C VAL A 24 -0.70 0.80 -7.14
N GLU A 25 -0.44 1.91 -6.44
CA GLU A 25 0.86 2.19 -5.82
C GLU A 25 1.29 1.07 -4.86
N ILE A 26 0.39 0.64 -3.97
CA ILE A 26 0.67 -0.47 -3.03
C ILE A 26 0.97 -1.77 -3.80
N SER A 27 0.23 -2.05 -4.87
CA SER A 27 0.41 -3.25 -5.67
C SER A 27 1.73 -3.23 -6.46
N GLU A 28 2.10 -2.09 -7.04
CA GLU A 28 3.35 -1.91 -7.77
C GLU A 28 4.56 -2.02 -6.83
N ILE A 29 4.46 -1.42 -5.65
CA ILE A 29 5.49 -1.54 -4.62
C ILE A 29 5.64 -2.99 -4.14
N SER A 30 4.53 -3.68 -3.89
CA SER A 30 4.53 -5.11 -3.53
C SER A 30 5.21 -5.96 -4.61
N GLU A 31 4.85 -5.74 -5.87
CA GLU A 31 5.39 -6.50 -7.00
C GLU A 31 6.88 -6.19 -7.21
N ALA A 32 7.30 -4.94 -7.04
CA ALA A 32 8.70 -4.56 -7.15
C ALA A 32 9.56 -5.06 -5.98
N GLY A 33 9.00 -5.13 -4.76
CA GLY A 33 9.72 -5.57 -3.55
C GLY A 33 9.81 -7.08 -3.39
N TYR A 34 8.77 -7.82 -3.79
CA TYR A 34 8.70 -9.26 -3.55
C TYR A 34 8.51 -10.10 -4.83
N CYS A 35 8.47 -9.47 -6.03
CA CYS A 35 8.16 -10.15 -7.29
C CYS A 35 6.90 -11.03 -7.23
N ALA A 36 5.98 -10.65 -6.34
CA ALA A 36 4.75 -11.34 -6.04
C ALA A 36 3.63 -10.29 -6.03
N GLY A 37 2.42 -10.67 -6.44
CA GLY A 37 1.24 -9.82 -6.22
C GLY A 37 1.09 -9.47 -4.73
N TRP A 38 0.10 -8.64 -4.38
CA TRP A 38 -0.13 -8.17 -3.01
C TRP A 38 0.08 -9.29 -1.98
N THR A 39 1.26 -9.27 -1.37
CA THR A 39 1.67 -10.34 -0.47
C THR A 39 1.13 -10.01 0.91
N ARG A 40 0.88 -11.04 1.71
CA ARG A 40 0.32 -10.86 3.05
C ARG A 40 1.19 -9.88 3.84
N ASP A 41 0.52 -8.95 4.52
CA ASP A 41 1.11 -7.99 5.47
C ASP A 41 1.88 -6.80 4.85
N VAL A 42 1.96 -6.71 3.51
CA VAL A 42 2.59 -5.59 2.80
C VAL A 42 1.97 -4.25 3.19
N GLU A 43 0.64 -4.19 3.33
CA GLU A 43 -0.05 -2.98 3.73
C GLU A 43 0.34 -2.48 5.13
N PHE A 44 0.69 -3.39 6.04
CA PHE A 44 1.11 -3.05 7.40
C PHE A 44 2.53 -2.51 7.41
N TYR A 45 3.42 -3.15 6.64
CA TYR A 45 4.78 -2.67 6.47
C TYR A 45 4.80 -1.29 5.81
N LEU A 46 4.10 -1.10 4.69
CA LEU A 46 4.05 0.21 4.02
C LEU A 46 3.48 1.30 4.93
N TRP A 47 2.44 0.98 5.70
CA TRP A 47 1.92 1.93 6.68
C TRP A 47 2.92 2.27 7.79
N LYS A 48 3.66 1.28 8.30
CA LYS A 48 4.75 1.52 9.26
C LYS A 48 5.80 2.47 8.68
N ILE A 49 6.20 2.26 7.43
CA ILE A 49 7.14 3.12 6.71
C ILE A 49 6.57 4.54 6.57
N VAL A 50 5.29 4.66 6.24
CA VAL A 50 4.59 5.94 6.13
C VAL A 50 4.53 6.71 7.45
N ILE A 51 4.35 6.02 8.57
CA ILE A 51 4.37 6.63 9.91
C ILE A 51 5.80 7.03 10.32
N ASP A 52 6.77 6.15 10.10
CA ASP A 52 8.17 6.39 10.47
C ASP A 52 8.77 7.55 9.67
N GLY A 53 8.40 7.65 8.39
CA GLY A 53 8.78 8.74 7.51
C GLY A 53 10.21 8.62 6.97
N SER A 54 10.92 7.54 7.28
CA SER A 54 12.30 7.31 6.85
C SER A 54 12.36 6.43 5.61
N GLU A 55 13.27 6.74 4.69
CA GLU A 55 13.61 5.82 3.60
C GLU A 55 14.04 4.47 4.18
N THR A 56 13.47 3.39 3.63
CA THR A 56 13.75 2.05 4.16
C THR A 56 13.60 0.98 3.10
N GLU A 57 14.27 -0.13 3.35
CA GLU A 57 14.30 -1.29 2.47
C GLU A 57 13.00 -2.09 2.64
N PHE A 58 12.32 -2.30 1.53
CA PHE A 58 11.09 -3.06 1.41
C PHE A 58 11.30 -4.24 0.46
N GLY A 59 11.67 -5.40 1.01
CA GLY A 59 12.08 -6.55 0.21
C GLY A 59 13.33 -6.22 -0.61
N VAL A 60 13.23 -6.26 -1.95
CA VAL A 60 14.31 -5.87 -2.87
C VAL A 60 14.21 -4.44 -3.39
N LYS A 61 13.16 -3.70 -3.02
CA LYS A 61 12.95 -2.29 -3.41
C LYS A 61 13.20 -1.39 -2.21
N THR A 62 13.84 -0.25 -2.43
CA THR A 62 13.91 0.84 -1.44
C THR A 62 12.74 1.78 -1.64
N ILE A 63 12.02 2.10 -0.56
CA ILE A 63 10.94 3.09 -0.55
C ILE A 63 11.56 4.43 -0.18
N SER A 64 11.64 5.36 -1.14
CA SER A 64 12.22 6.68 -0.90
C SER A 64 11.22 7.60 -0.19
N GLU A 65 11.73 8.69 0.39
CA GLU A 65 10.90 9.70 1.08
C GLU A 65 9.78 10.27 0.19
N GLN A 66 10.01 10.33 -1.13
CA GLN A 66 9.00 10.75 -2.11
C GLN A 66 7.84 9.76 -2.22
N ASP A 67 8.13 8.45 -2.28
CA ASP A 67 7.11 7.40 -2.28
C ASP A 67 6.29 7.45 -0.99
N ILE A 68 6.98 7.66 0.15
CA ILE A 68 6.34 7.80 1.47
C ILE A 68 5.38 9.00 1.49
N ALA A 69 5.85 10.16 1.00
CA ALA A 69 5.04 11.36 0.93
C ALA A 69 3.83 11.17 -0.01
N ASN A 70 4.02 10.45 -1.12
CA ASN A 70 2.94 10.15 -2.06
C ASN A 70 1.88 9.24 -1.43
N LEU A 71 2.29 8.11 -0.85
CA LEU A 71 1.40 7.17 -0.14
C LEU A 71 0.63 7.86 0.97
N ARG A 72 1.30 8.69 1.78
CA ARG A 72 0.68 9.45 2.86
C ARG A 72 -0.37 10.43 2.33
N THR A 73 -0.06 11.10 1.22
CA THR A 73 -0.97 12.06 0.58
C THR A 73 -2.20 11.36 0.03
N LEU A 74 -2.00 10.24 -0.69
CA LEU A 74 -3.08 9.43 -1.24
C LEU A 74 -3.97 8.83 -0.15
N ALA A 75 -3.40 8.32 0.95
CA ALA A 75 -4.15 7.86 2.12
C ALA A 75 -5.03 8.96 2.71
N LYS A 76 -4.47 10.16 2.84
CA LYS A 76 -5.20 11.31 3.37
C LYS A 76 -6.29 11.80 2.42
N GLN A 77 -6.02 11.82 1.11
CA GLN A 77 -6.98 12.23 0.09
C GLN A 77 -8.12 11.23 -0.09
N SER A 78 -7.81 9.94 0.00
CA SER A 78 -8.80 8.86 -0.05
C SER A 78 -9.58 8.72 1.27
N GLY A 79 -9.04 9.23 2.38
CA GLY A 79 -9.64 9.10 3.70
C GLY A 79 -9.56 7.69 4.27
N GLY A 80 -8.68 6.85 3.72
CA GLY A 80 -8.57 5.45 4.09
C GLY A 80 -7.30 4.78 3.62
N TRP A 81 -7.23 3.49 3.90
CA TRP A 81 -6.12 2.63 3.51
C TRP A 81 -6.67 1.29 3.04
N TRP A 82 -5.98 0.64 2.13
CA TRP A 82 -6.38 -0.68 1.68
C TRP A 82 -5.82 -1.76 2.59
N HIS A 83 -6.71 -2.61 3.09
CA HIS A 83 -6.37 -3.76 3.91
C HIS A 83 -6.64 -5.05 3.15
N TRP A 84 -5.67 -5.99 3.17
CA TRP A 84 -5.87 -7.31 2.63
C TRP A 84 -6.53 -8.24 3.67
N PHE A 85 -7.83 -8.49 3.50
CA PHE A 85 -8.54 -9.42 4.37
C PHE A 85 -8.17 -10.86 4.03
N LYS A 86 -7.35 -11.50 4.87
CA LYS A 86 -6.96 -12.93 4.71
C LYS A 86 -8.18 -13.86 4.60
N LYS A 87 -9.28 -13.52 5.28
CA LYS A 87 -10.51 -14.34 5.30
C LYS A 87 -11.25 -14.31 3.95
N GLU A 88 -11.21 -13.17 3.27
CA GLU A 88 -11.91 -12.95 2.00
C GLU A 88 -10.98 -13.02 0.79
N ASN A 89 -9.67 -13.13 1.04
CA ASN A 89 -8.60 -13.13 0.04
C ASN A 89 -8.74 -11.99 -0.97
N ASN A 90 -9.13 -10.82 -0.47
CA ASN A 90 -9.42 -9.64 -1.27
C ASN A 90 -8.97 -8.38 -0.52
N ALA A 91 -8.63 -7.35 -1.28
CA ALA A 91 -8.34 -6.02 -0.75
C ALA A 91 -9.65 -5.29 -0.48
N VAL A 92 -9.80 -4.76 0.74
CA VAL A 92 -10.94 -3.94 1.14
C VAL A 92 -10.42 -2.57 1.55
N PHE A 93 -11.06 -1.52 1.05
CA PHE A 93 -10.76 -0.17 1.46
C PHE A 93 -11.45 0.12 2.79
N VAL A 94 -10.65 0.41 3.81
CA VAL A 94 -11.12 0.78 5.15
C VAL A 94 -10.79 2.24 5.43
N THR A 95 -11.56 2.90 6.28
CA THR A 95 -11.26 4.29 6.67
C THR A 95 -9.96 4.36 7.49
N LEU A 96 -9.36 5.55 7.59
CA LEU A 96 -8.14 5.72 8.38
C LEU A 96 -8.36 5.37 9.87
N ASP A 97 -9.55 5.66 10.40
CA ASP A 97 -9.93 5.31 11.78
C ASP A 97 -9.93 3.80 12.00
N GLU A 98 -10.65 3.06 11.13
CA GLU A 98 -10.66 1.59 11.15
C GLU A 98 -9.26 1.01 10.93
N TRP A 99 -8.49 1.57 10.00
CA TRP A 99 -7.13 1.14 9.72
C TRP A 99 -6.21 1.31 10.93
N GLN A 100 -6.35 2.40 11.68
CA GLN A 100 -5.58 2.61 12.91
C GLN A 100 -5.86 1.52 13.94
N GLU A 101 -7.12 1.09 14.12
CA GLU A 101 -7.46 -0.01 15.02
C GLU A 101 -6.86 -1.35 14.55
N ILE A 102 -6.95 -1.63 13.24
CA ILE A 102 -6.37 -2.85 12.64
C ILE A 102 -4.85 -2.86 12.80
N TYR A 103 -4.19 -1.74 12.50
CA TYR A 103 -2.74 -1.60 12.62
C TYR A 103 -2.28 -1.69 14.08
N GLN A 104 -3.03 -1.11 15.02
CA GLN A 104 -2.74 -1.22 16.44
C GLN A 104 -2.75 -2.69 16.87
N GLN A 105 -3.80 -3.44 16.54
CA GLN A 105 -3.88 -4.88 16.83
C GLN A 105 -2.76 -5.68 16.17
N PHE A 106 -2.32 -5.31 14.97
CA PHE A 106 -1.17 -5.91 14.31
C PHE A 106 0.13 -5.64 15.09
N SER A 107 0.37 -4.38 15.47
CA SER A 107 1.57 -3.96 16.22
C SER A 107 1.68 -4.62 17.60
N GLU A 108 0.55 -4.84 18.28
CA GLU A 108 0.48 -5.55 19.55
C GLU A 108 0.82 -7.03 19.41
N LYS A 109 0.40 -7.66 18.30
CA LYS A 109 0.69 -9.07 18.01
C LYS A 109 2.15 -9.31 17.63
N GLU A 110 2.76 -8.42 16.85
CA GLU A 110 4.18 -8.53 16.49
C GLU A 110 5.13 -8.36 17.70
N SER A 111 4.66 -7.71 18.77
CA SER A 111 5.46 -7.45 19.97
C SER A 111 5.39 -8.57 21.03
N ASN A 112 4.60 -9.63 20.82
CA ASN A 112 4.33 -10.70 21.80
C ASN A 112 4.72 -12.09 21.29
#